data_AF-A0A258MTF7-F1
#
_entry.id   AF-A0A258MTF7-F1
#
_cell.length_a   1.000
_cell.length_b   1.000
_cell.length_c   1.000
_cell.angle_alpha   90.00
_cell.angle_beta   90.00
_cell.angle_gamma   90.00
#
_symmetry.space_group_name_H-M   'P 1'
#
loop_
_entity.id
_entity.type
_entity.pdbx_description
1 polymer ?
#
loop_
_entity_poly.entity_id
_entity_poly.type
_entity_poly.pdbx_seq_one_letter_code
_entity_poly.pdbx_strand_id
1 'polypeptide(L)'
;MANSALHAITIEELRHSDPNFHREYCKLVEGITNLIREIAKSHPNELDYTSFIESYDRASNEPVLQIVIGSGKNEVYLHIYIHQNKYFVIGKSGSGKSAKTASQALEIIATSLSVP
;
A
#
# COMPACT_ATOMS: atom_id res chain seq x y z
N MET A 1 13.18 -1.45 12.43
CA MET A 1 12.37 -0.89 13.54
C MET A 1 12.31 0.64 13.53
N ALA A 2 13.40 1.41 13.36
CA ALA A 2 13.30 2.88 13.35
C ALA A 2 12.42 3.47 12.21
N ASN A 3 12.45 2.88 11.01
CA ASN A 3 11.65 3.37 9.88
C ASN A 3 10.15 3.08 10.02
N SER A 4 9.75 2.04 10.76
CA SER A 4 8.35 1.77 11.06
C SER A 4 7.80 2.69 12.15
N ALA A 5 8.66 3.20 13.05
CA ALA A 5 8.24 4.17 14.06
C ALA A 5 7.83 5.52 13.45
N LEU A 6 8.61 6.05 12.49
CA LEU A 6 8.24 7.29 11.79
C LEU A 6 6.97 7.13 10.94
N HIS A 7 6.79 5.96 10.32
CA HIS A 7 5.54 5.61 9.67
C HIS A 7 4.36 5.69 10.65
N ALA A 8 4.45 4.97 11.77
CA ALA A 8 3.40 4.92 12.78
C ALA A 8 3.07 6.31 13.36
N ILE A 9 4.09 7.13 13.68
CA ILE A 9 3.89 8.51 14.15
C ILE A 9 3.15 9.34 13.10
N THR A 10 3.55 9.27 11.83
CA THR A 10 2.93 10.07 10.77
C THR A 10 1.48 9.65 10.52
N ILE A 11 1.19 8.34 10.54
CA ILE A 11 -0.18 7.83 10.41
C ILE A 11 -1.03 8.21 11.62
N GLU A 12 -0.46 8.18 12.82
CA GLU A 12 -1.13 8.63 14.06
C GLU A 12 -1.45 10.13 14.01
N GLU A 13 -0.53 10.97 13.55
CA GLU A 13 -0.78 12.40 13.32
C GLU A 13 -1.84 12.64 12.25
N LEU A 14 -1.83 11.84 11.18
CA LEU A 14 -2.85 11.88 10.13
C LEU A 14 -4.24 11.57 10.68
N ARG A 15 -4.36 10.63 11.63
CA ARG A 15 -5.62 10.29 12.29
C ARG A 15 -6.28 11.48 12.96
N HIS A 16 -5.50 12.39 13.53
CA HIS A 16 -6.01 13.60 14.21
C HIS A 16 -6.18 14.79 13.28
N SER A 17 -5.26 14.97 12.33
CA SER A 17 -5.25 16.13 11.42
C SER A 17 -6.20 15.99 10.23
N ASP A 18 -6.42 14.77 9.73
CA ASP A 18 -7.42 14.46 8.71
C ASP A 18 -8.01 13.05 8.92
N PRO A 19 -9.01 12.92 9.82
CA PRO A 19 -9.64 11.63 10.10
C PRO A 19 -10.32 11.00 8.87
N ASN A 20 -10.70 11.79 7.87
CA ASN A 20 -11.33 11.29 6.65
C ASN A 20 -10.29 10.60 5.76
N PHE A 21 -9.15 11.25 5.53
CA PHE A 21 -8.09 10.64 4.74
C PHE A 21 -7.44 9.45 5.46
N HIS A 22 -7.28 9.51 6.79
CA HIS A 22 -6.88 8.34 7.59
C HIS A 22 -7.85 7.16 7.40
N ARG A 23 -9.16 7.42 7.34
CA ARG A 23 -10.16 6.37 7.07
C ARG A 23 -9.98 5.77 5.67
N GLU A 24 -9.67 6.57 4.67
CA GLU A 24 -9.33 6.07 3.34
C GLU A 24 -8.06 5.20 3.37
N TYR A 25 -7.05 5.57 4.16
CA TYR A 25 -5.87 4.72 4.37
C TYR A 25 -6.25 3.36 4.98
N CYS A 26 -7.07 3.34 6.04
CA CYS A 26 -7.54 2.08 6.64
C CYS A 26 -8.33 1.22 5.63
N LYS A 27 -9.25 1.83 4.87
CA LYS A 27 -10.01 1.13 3.82
C LYS A 27 -9.10 0.56 2.74
N LEU A 28 -8.03 1.26 2.38
CA LEU A 28 -7.06 0.79 1.41
C LEU A 28 -6.33 -0.46 1.92
N VAL A 29 -5.83 -0.44 3.16
CA VAL A 29 -5.17 -1.60 3.79
C VAL A 29 -6.10 -2.82 3.85
N GLU A 30 -7.35 -2.61 4.28
CA GLU A 30 -8.36 -3.67 4.31
C GLU A 30 -8.68 -4.19 2.90
N GLY A 31 -8.86 -3.29 1.94
CA GLY A 31 -9.15 -3.63 0.55
C GLY A 31 -8.03 -4.44 -0.11
N ILE A 32 -6.76 -4.09 0.14
CA ILE A 32 -5.60 -4.85 -0.35
C ILE A 32 -5.58 -6.24 0.27
N THR A 33 -5.84 -6.34 1.58
CA THR A 33 -5.91 -7.62 2.28
C THR A 33 -6.98 -8.53 1.67
N ASN A 34 -8.15 -7.96 1.36
CA ASN A 34 -9.23 -8.68 0.70
C ASN A 34 -8.85 -9.08 -0.73
N LEU A 35 -8.22 -8.19 -1.51
CA LEU A 35 -7.75 -8.49 -2.87
C LEU A 35 -6.76 -9.65 -2.88
N ILE A 36 -5.75 -9.63 -2.00
CA ILE A 36 -4.78 -10.72 -1.83
C ILE A 36 -5.49 -12.02 -1.46
N ARG A 37 -6.45 -11.96 -0.53
CA ARG A 37 -7.23 -13.14 -0.12
C ARG A 37 -8.00 -13.75 -1.29
N GLU A 38 -8.62 -12.94 -2.13
CA GLU A 38 -9.35 -13.44 -3.29
C GLU A 38 -8.40 -14.04 -4.33
N ILE A 39 -7.23 -13.43 -4.59
CA ILE A 39 -6.20 -14.03 -5.46
C ILE A 39 -5.77 -15.39 -4.91
N ALA A 40 -5.52 -15.51 -3.60
CA ALA A 40 -5.13 -16.77 -2.96
C ALA A 40 -6.21 -17.86 -3.04
N LYS A 41 -7.49 -17.48 -3.03
CA LYS A 41 -8.60 -18.43 -3.22
C LYS A 41 -8.72 -18.87 -4.68
N SER A 42 -8.56 -17.95 -5.63
CA SER A 42 -8.69 -18.25 -7.06
C SER A 42 -7.49 -19.02 -7.62
N HIS A 43 -6.29 -18.78 -7.08
CA HIS A 43 -5.03 -19.38 -7.54
C HIS A 43 -4.20 -19.90 -6.36
N PRO A 44 -4.65 -20.97 -5.66
CA PRO A 44 -4.05 -21.43 -4.41
C PRO A 44 -2.59 -21.91 -4.53
N ASN A 45 -2.12 -22.20 -5.75
CA ASN A 45 -0.75 -22.65 -6.02
C ASN A 45 0.16 -21.52 -6.54
N GLU A 46 -0.36 -20.30 -6.69
CA GLU A 46 0.39 -19.17 -7.26
C GLU A 46 0.82 -18.16 -6.20
N LEU A 47 0.50 -18.36 -4.91
CA LEU A 47 0.87 -17.43 -3.83
C LEU A 47 1.60 -18.19 -2.71
N ASP A 48 2.91 -17.99 -2.62
CA ASP A 48 3.74 -18.61 -1.59
C ASP A 48 3.73 -17.80 -0.30
N TYR A 49 3.82 -16.47 -0.42
CA TYR A 49 3.78 -15.56 0.72
C TYR A 49 3.35 -14.16 0.32
N THR A 50 2.87 -13.43 1.32
CA THR A 50 2.63 -11.99 1.22
C THR A 50 3.15 -11.28 2.46
N SER A 51 3.58 -10.03 2.32
CA SER A 51 4.09 -9.23 3.44
C SER A 51 3.66 -7.78 3.29
N PHE A 52 3.29 -7.16 4.42
CA PHE A 52 3.14 -5.72 4.55
C PHE A 52 4.35 -5.18 5.30
N ILE A 53 5.01 -4.20 4.70
CA ILE A 53 6.19 -3.55 5.27
C ILE A 53 5.86 -2.07 5.39
N GLU A 54 5.78 -1.60 6.63
CA GLU A 54 5.63 -0.18 6.95
C GLU A 54 7.01 0.46 7.06
N SER A 55 7.23 1.52 6.29
CA SER A 55 8.50 2.24 6.25
C SER A 55 8.28 3.74 6.05
N TYR A 56 9.36 4.50 6.08
CA TYR A 56 9.33 5.95 5.92
C TYR A 56 10.43 6.35 4.96
N ASP A 57 10.04 6.95 3.82
CA ASP A 57 10.96 7.48 2.83
C ASP A 57 11.46 8.85 3.31
N ARG A 58 12.75 8.90 3.67
CA ARG A 58 13.38 10.13 4.17
C ARG A 58 13.70 11.12 3.06
N ALA A 59 13.72 10.70 1.79
CA ALA A 59 13.97 11.60 0.69
C ALA A 59 12.72 12.44 0.39
N SER A 60 11.54 11.83 0.43
CA SER A 60 10.26 12.54 0.26
C SER A 60 9.60 12.96 1.57
N ASN A 61 10.08 12.49 2.73
CA ASN A 61 9.45 12.67 4.05
C ASN A 61 8.02 12.11 4.09
N GLU A 62 7.86 10.89 3.59
CA GLU A 62 6.56 10.26 3.46
C GLU A 62 6.54 8.85 4.04
N PRO A 63 5.47 8.47 4.76
CA PRO A 63 5.23 7.09 5.12
C PRO A 63 4.92 6.28 3.86
N VAL A 64 5.47 5.07 3.81
CA VAL A 64 5.31 4.13 2.70
C VAL A 64 4.84 2.79 3.23
N LEU A 65 3.70 2.34 2.71
CA LEU A 65 3.24 0.98 2.85
C LEU A 65 3.71 0.17 1.63
N GLN A 66 4.62 -0.76 1.86
CA GLN A 66 5.08 -1.69 0.84
C GLN A 66 4.36 -3.02 0.99
N ILE A 67 3.93 -3.59 -0.13
CA ILE A 67 3.34 -4.93 -0.19
C ILE A 67 4.23 -5.79 -1.08
N VAL A 68 4.60 -6.96 -0.56
CA VAL A 68 5.33 -7.98 -1.29
C VAL A 68 4.40 -9.15 -1.52
N ILE A 69 4.30 -9.62 -2.76
CA ILE A 69 3.53 -10.78 -3.16
C ILE A 69 4.47 -11.73 -3.90
N GLY A 70 4.77 -12.89 -3.31
CA GLY A 70 5.68 -13.88 -3.86
C GLY A 70 4.96 -15.07 -4.48
N SER A 71 5.44 -15.49 -5.67
CA SER A 71 4.97 -16.64 -6.44
C SER A 71 6.14 -17.38 -7.07
N GLY A 72 6.58 -18.47 -6.45
CA GLY A 72 7.75 -19.24 -6.86
C GLY A 72 9.04 -18.40 -6.86
N LYS A 73 9.52 -18.03 -8.05
CA LYS A 73 10.70 -17.18 -8.25
C LYS A 73 10.35 -15.72 -8.57
N ASN A 74 9.08 -15.39 -8.66
CA ASN A 74 8.60 -14.06 -9.02
C ASN A 74 8.12 -13.33 -7.77
N GLU A 75 8.50 -12.06 -7.65
CA GLU A 75 8.05 -11.18 -6.58
C GLU A 75 7.46 -9.91 -7.19
N VAL A 76 6.25 -9.57 -6.78
CA VAL A 76 5.62 -8.30 -7.09
C VAL A 76 5.76 -7.38 -5.89
N TYR A 77 6.27 -6.17 -6.15
CA TYR A 77 6.48 -5.14 -5.16
C TYR A 77 5.58 -3.95 -5.45
N LEU A 78 4.63 -3.69 -4.56
CA LEU A 78 3.83 -2.48 -4.56
C LEU A 78 4.35 -1.53 -3.50
N HIS A 79 4.51 -0.27 -3.84
CA HIS A 79 4.85 0.79 -2.89
C HIS A 79 3.72 1.81 -2.94
N ILE A 80 3.16 2.11 -1.77
CA ILE A 80 2.06 3.05 -1.61
C ILE A 80 2.55 4.14 -0.67
N TYR A 81 2.81 5.31 -1.24
CA TYR A 81 3.17 6.50 -0.50
C TYR A 81 1.89 7.18 0.00
N ILE A 82 1.83 7.53 1.28
CA ILE A 82 0.77 8.38 1.83
C ILE A 82 1.28 9.82 1.78
N HIS A 83 0.95 10.53 0.69
CA HIS A 83 1.49 11.85 0.40
C HIS A 83 0.95 12.91 1.37
N GLN A 84 1.78 13.88 1.74
CA GLN A 84 1.45 14.93 2.72
C GLN A 84 0.21 15.77 2.31
N ASN A 85 0.04 15.95 0.99
CA ASN A 85 -1.14 16.59 0.37
C ASN A 85 -2.39 15.69 0.30
N LYS A 86 -2.45 14.61 1.09
CA LYS A 86 -3.66 13.79 1.31
C LYS A 86 -4.14 13.05 0.07
N TYR A 87 -3.21 12.32 -0.55
CA TYR A 87 -3.50 11.34 -1.60
C TYR A 87 -2.49 10.20 -1.55
N PHE A 88 -2.82 9.09 -2.19
CA PHE A 88 -1.93 7.95 -2.36
C PHE A 88 -1.13 8.09 -3.64
N VAL A 89 0.14 7.68 -3.62
CA VAL A 89 0.92 7.44 -4.84
C VAL A 89 1.31 5.98 -4.89
N ILE A 90 0.86 5.28 -5.94
CA ILE A 90 1.16 3.88 -6.17
C ILE A 90 2.29 3.80 -7.19
N GLY A 91 3.49 3.47 -6.72
CA GLY A 91 4.71 3.45 -7.52
C GLY A 91 5.97 3.65 -6.67
N LYS A 92 7.15 3.65 -7.30
CA LYS A 92 8.43 3.74 -6.60
C LYS A 92 8.86 5.19 -6.39
N SER A 93 9.43 5.51 -5.23
CA SER A 93 10.08 6.80 -4.94
C SER A 93 9.17 8.01 -5.17
N GLY A 94 7.90 7.93 -4.76
CA GLY A 94 6.91 9.00 -4.95
C GLY A 94 6.53 9.29 -6.40
N SER A 95 7.02 8.49 -7.36
CA SER A 95 6.64 8.53 -8.77
C SER A 95 5.67 7.39 -9.07
N GLY A 96 4.50 7.72 -9.61
CA GLY A 96 3.46 6.72 -9.84
C GLY A 96 2.08 7.30 -10.13
N LYS A 97 1.09 6.42 -10.15
CA LYS A 97 -0.31 6.84 -10.31
C LYS A 97 -0.83 7.36 -8.98
N SER A 98 -1.47 8.53 -9.03
CA SER A 98 -2.07 9.15 -7.84
C SER A 98 -3.52 8.73 -7.67
N ALA A 99 -3.96 8.57 -6.42
CA ALA A 99 -5.35 8.25 -6.06
C ALA A 99 -5.77 9.04 -4.83
N LYS A 100 -6.96 9.65 -4.86
CA LYS A 100 -7.50 10.43 -3.73
C LYS A 100 -8.32 9.59 -2.75
N THR A 101 -8.76 8.41 -3.18
CA THR A 101 -9.60 7.51 -2.37
C THR A 101 -9.04 6.10 -2.37
N ALA A 102 -9.44 5.31 -1.38
CA ALA A 102 -9.11 3.89 -1.31
C ALA A 102 -9.57 3.15 -2.57
N SER A 103 -10.78 3.43 -3.06
CA SER A 103 -11.33 2.79 -4.27
C SER A 103 -10.45 3.03 -5.49
N GLN A 104 -10.05 4.28 -5.73
CA GLN A 104 -9.16 4.62 -6.85
C GLN A 104 -7.79 3.94 -6.73
N ALA A 105 -7.24 3.89 -5.52
CA ALA A 105 -5.97 3.22 -5.27
C ALA A 105 -6.09 1.71 -5.49
N LEU A 106 -7.18 1.09 -5.05
CA LEU A 106 -7.46 -0.33 -5.25
C LEU A 106 -7.63 -0.69 -6.72
N GLU A 107 -8.29 0.15 -7.52
CA GLU A 107 -8.41 -0.04 -8.98
C GLU A 107 -7.03 -0.04 -9.66
N ILE A 108 -6.15 0.90 -9.27
CA ILE A 108 -4.78 0.98 -9.77
C ILE A 108 -3.98 -0.28 -9.38
N ILE A 109 -4.09 -0.70 -8.11
CA ILE A 109 -3.39 -1.87 -7.57
C ILE A 109 -3.88 -3.14 -8.27
N ALA A 110 -5.20 -3.34 -8.38
CA ALA A 110 -5.79 -4.49 -9.04
C ALA A 110 -5.29 -4.61 -10.48
N THR A 111 -5.25 -3.51 -11.24
CA THR A 111 -4.67 -3.49 -12.59
C THR A 111 -3.19 -3.90 -12.61
N SER A 112 -2.44 -3.52 -11.57
CA SER A 112 -1.01 -3.84 -11.46
C SER A 112 -0.76 -5.30 -11.05
N LEU A 113 -1.72 -5.92 -10.37
CA LEU A 113 -1.69 -7.33 -9.97
C LEU A 113 -2.30 -8.28 -11.00
N SER A 114 -3.09 -7.76 -11.95
CA SER A 114 -3.78 -8.52 -13.00
C SER A 114 -2.90 -8.77 -14.24
N VAL A 115 -1.59 -8.95 -14.08
CA VAL A 115 -0.71 -9.25 -15.21
C VAL A 115 -0.75 -10.76 -15.48
N PRO A 116 -1.06 -11.19 -16.72
CA PRO A 116 -1.21 -12.60 -17.13
C PRO A 116 0.11 -13.39 -17.09
#